data_AF-C0JRY6-F1
#
_entry.id   AF-C0JRY6-F1
#
_cell.length_a   1.000
_cell.length_b   1.000
_cell.length_c   1.000
_cell.angle_alpha   90.00
_cell.angle_beta   90.00
_cell.angle_gamma   90.00
#
_symmetry.space_group_name_H-M   'P 1'
#
loop_
_entity.id
_entity.type
_entity.pdbx_description
1 polymer ?
#
loop_
_entity_poly.entity_id
_entity_poly.type
_entity_poly.pdbx_seq_one_letter_code
_entity_poly.pdbx_strand_id
1 'polypeptide(L)'
;MHIASCSIPNDSALARFRDSGEHTHAEAAEVAIPDHRRIDARELARLTMDRPSLTPDRAFWLVDLWIRVQGVVMRPFGVKPNTMRSKREQPLPRVGERLGPYEVFEASEREVLLGDMDKLLEHRMSFIVADGKAYIGVVLRTRNKAGDAYWAQFRHNQTDILHWSLRRGMSRALGIDDEPAATGTPTAPAAPAAPAAPPASAAPAVGEATEGR
;
A
#
# COMPACT_ATOMS: atom_id res chain seq x y z
N MET A 1 4.19 -7.59 -21.86
CA MET A 1 4.25 -8.37 -20.61
C MET A 1 2.85 -8.62 -20.09
N HIS A 2 2.40 -9.89 -20.00
CA HIS A 2 1.05 -10.25 -19.54
C HIS A 2 1.04 -10.46 -18.02
N ILE A 3 0.16 -9.76 -17.31
CA ILE A 3 0.01 -9.88 -15.85
C ILE A 3 -1.36 -10.46 -15.58
N ALA A 4 -1.41 -11.47 -14.71
CA ALA A 4 -2.63 -12.15 -14.34
C ALA A 4 -2.86 -12.04 -12.84
N SER A 5 -4.13 -11.94 -12.43
CA SER A 5 -4.48 -12.15 -11.02
C SER A 5 -4.28 -13.61 -10.65
N CYS A 6 -3.84 -13.88 -9.43
CA CYS A 6 -3.53 -15.22 -8.95
C CYS A 6 -3.80 -15.35 -7.45
N SER A 7 -3.60 -16.55 -6.91
CA SER A 7 -3.56 -16.78 -5.46
C SER A 7 -2.16 -16.52 -4.91
N ILE A 8 -2.09 -16.02 -3.68
CA ILE A 8 -0.81 -15.86 -2.96
C ILE A 8 -0.14 -17.24 -2.81
N PRO A 9 1.16 -17.39 -3.16
CA PRO A 9 1.90 -18.64 -2.96
C PRO A 9 1.83 -19.11 -1.50
N ASN A 10 1.42 -20.36 -1.28
CA ASN A 10 1.08 -20.87 0.06
C ASN A 10 2.27 -20.97 1.03
N ASP A 11 3.49 -21.05 0.52
CA ASP A 11 4.71 -21.12 1.31
C ASP A 11 5.35 -19.74 1.58
N SER A 12 4.69 -18.67 1.14
CA SER A 12 5.14 -17.28 1.39
C SER A 12 4.85 -16.81 2.82
N ALA A 13 5.64 -15.84 3.28
CA ALA A 13 5.37 -15.11 4.51
C ALA A 13 4.02 -14.38 4.46
N LEU A 14 3.65 -13.86 3.29
CA LEU A 14 2.36 -13.23 3.08
C LEU A 14 1.19 -14.21 3.27
N ALA A 15 1.31 -15.47 2.81
CA ALA A 15 0.30 -16.50 3.07
C ALA A 15 0.20 -16.84 4.57
N ARG A 16 1.33 -16.95 5.29
CA ARG A 16 1.32 -17.11 6.76
C ARG A 16 0.61 -15.94 7.46
N PHE A 17 0.83 -14.72 6.97
CA PHE A 17 0.08 -13.55 7.43
C PHE A 17 -1.35 -13.49 6.90
N ARG A 18 -1.73 -14.18 5.83
CA ARG A 18 -3.14 -14.30 5.44
C ARG A 18 -3.88 -15.19 6.43
N ASP A 19 -3.29 -16.35 6.71
CA ASP A 19 -3.96 -17.48 7.36
C ASP A 19 -4.03 -17.37 8.89
N SER A 20 -3.30 -16.44 9.51
CA SER A 20 -3.27 -16.24 10.96
C SER A 20 -4.39 -15.33 11.53
N GLY A 21 -5.45 -15.00 10.78
CA GLY A 21 -6.46 -14.00 11.19
C GLY A 21 -7.78 -14.08 10.42
N GLU A 22 -8.87 -13.60 11.04
CA GLU A 22 -10.26 -13.87 10.61
C GLU A 22 -10.89 -12.83 9.65
N HIS A 23 -10.25 -11.70 9.35
CA HIS A 23 -10.82 -10.64 8.50
C HIS A 23 -9.85 -10.21 7.40
N THR A 24 -9.54 -11.15 6.51
CA THR A 24 -8.43 -11.00 5.58
C THR A 24 -8.93 -10.79 4.16
N HIS A 25 -8.68 -9.61 3.62
CA HIS A 25 -8.79 -9.35 2.19
C HIS A 25 -7.43 -9.58 1.55
N ALA A 26 -7.36 -10.48 0.56
CA ALA A 26 -6.11 -10.89 -0.04
C ALA A 26 -6.22 -10.87 -1.56
N GLU A 27 -5.28 -10.20 -2.21
CA GLU A 27 -5.16 -10.15 -3.67
C GLU A 27 -3.70 -10.37 -4.06
N ALA A 28 -3.49 -10.98 -5.22
CA ALA A 28 -2.16 -11.14 -5.80
C ALA A 28 -2.22 -11.07 -7.32
N ALA A 29 -1.11 -10.63 -7.89
CA ALA A 29 -0.86 -10.66 -9.32
C ALA A 29 0.49 -11.33 -9.59
N GLU A 30 0.57 -12.02 -10.72
CA GLU A 30 1.77 -12.72 -11.17
C GLU A 30 2.15 -12.34 -12.61
N VAL A 31 3.41 -12.56 -12.93
CA VAL A 31 3.96 -12.43 -14.27
C VAL A 31 5.13 -13.40 -14.46
N ALA A 32 5.20 -13.99 -15.65
CA ALA A 32 6.31 -14.87 -16.01
C ALA A 32 7.61 -14.06 -16.17
N ILE A 33 8.70 -14.61 -15.67
CA ILE A 33 10.05 -14.06 -15.85
C ILE A 33 10.62 -14.64 -17.15
N PRO A 34 10.91 -13.82 -18.17
CA PRO A 34 11.42 -14.31 -19.45
C PRO A 34 12.82 -14.91 -19.31
N ASP A 35 13.12 -15.89 -20.16
CA ASP A 35 14.45 -16.50 -20.34
C ASP A 35 15.12 -17.00 -19.05
N HIS A 36 14.32 -17.35 -18.03
CA HIS A 36 14.81 -17.75 -16.71
C HIS A 36 15.82 -16.75 -16.10
N ARG A 37 15.69 -15.46 -16.41
CA ARG A 37 16.54 -14.42 -15.81
C ARG A 37 16.39 -14.46 -14.29
N ARG A 38 17.51 -14.33 -13.58
CA ARG A 38 17.49 -14.27 -12.11
C ARG A 38 17.07 -12.87 -11.69
N ILE A 39 15.89 -12.77 -11.08
CA ILE A 39 15.38 -11.55 -10.45
C ILE A 39 15.44 -11.73 -8.94
N ASP A 40 16.01 -10.77 -8.23
CA ASP A 40 16.01 -10.71 -6.77
C ASP A 40 14.73 -9.99 -6.30
N ALA A 41 13.97 -10.60 -5.38
CA ALA A 41 12.75 -10.01 -4.83
C ALA A 41 12.99 -8.66 -4.15
N ARG A 42 14.19 -8.41 -3.58
CA ARG A 42 14.59 -7.12 -3.01
C ARG A 42 14.71 -6.05 -4.07
N GLU A 43 15.28 -6.41 -5.21
CA GLU A 43 15.41 -5.50 -6.34
C GLU A 43 14.04 -5.23 -6.97
N LEU A 44 13.21 -6.27 -7.13
CA LEU A 44 11.83 -6.12 -7.59
C LEU A 44 11.03 -5.20 -6.66
N ALA A 45 11.11 -5.41 -5.35
CA ALA A 45 10.46 -4.56 -4.35
C ALA A 45 10.95 -3.12 -4.45
N ARG A 46 12.27 -2.92 -4.50
CA ARG A 46 12.89 -1.59 -4.68
C ARG A 46 12.37 -0.90 -5.92
N LEU A 47 12.46 -1.53 -7.10
CA LEU A 47 12.05 -0.94 -8.38
C LEU A 47 10.55 -0.71 -8.49
N THR A 48 9.75 -1.59 -7.89
CA THR A 48 8.30 -1.44 -7.83
C THR A 48 7.90 -0.32 -6.88
N MET A 49 8.63 -0.13 -5.79
CA MET A 49 8.37 0.93 -4.80
C MET A 49 9.10 2.24 -5.14
N ASP A 50 10.03 2.19 -6.09
CA ASP A 50 10.74 3.35 -6.59
C ASP A 50 9.78 4.17 -7.46
N ARG A 51 9.59 5.42 -7.05
CA ARG A 51 8.37 6.22 -7.29
C ARG A 51 7.67 6.02 -8.65
N PRO A 52 6.32 6.02 -8.63
CA PRO A 52 5.54 6.77 -9.58
C PRO A 52 5.55 8.22 -9.14
N SER A 53 6.05 9.10 -10.00
CA SER A 53 5.47 10.43 -10.04
C SER A 53 4.41 10.40 -11.14
N LEU A 54 3.36 9.58 -10.95
CA LEU A 54 2.17 9.60 -11.82
C LEU A 54 1.41 10.93 -11.68
N THR A 55 1.68 11.68 -10.62
CA THR A 55 1.32 13.08 -10.53
C THR A 55 2.08 13.82 -11.63
N PRO A 56 1.41 14.37 -12.66
CA PRO A 56 2.10 15.22 -13.62
C PRO A 56 2.79 16.35 -12.85
N ASP A 57 3.98 16.79 -13.28
CA ASP A 57 4.84 17.71 -12.50
C ASP A 57 4.10 18.92 -11.90
N ARG A 58 3.11 19.40 -12.66
CA ARG A 58 2.15 20.46 -12.33
C ARG A 58 1.24 20.20 -11.10
N ALA A 59 1.07 18.97 -10.65
CA ALA A 59 0.20 18.60 -9.53
C ALA A 59 0.97 18.13 -8.28
N PHE A 60 2.32 18.12 -8.30
CA PHE A 60 3.11 17.78 -7.12
C PHE A 60 2.85 18.70 -5.94
N TRP A 61 2.59 19.99 -6.19
CA TRP A 61 2.28 20.94 -5.12
C TRP A 61 1.03 20.55 -4.32
N LEU A 62 0.04 19.91 -4.98
CA LEU A 62 -1.21 19.48 -4.36
C LEU A 62 -1.01 18.23 -3.49
N VAL A 63 -0.24 17.26 -4.01
CA VAL A 63 0.18 16.08 -3.23
C VAL A 63 1.05 16.49 -2.05
N ASP A 64 1.92 17.47 -2.25
CA ASP A 64 2.78 18.04 -1.22
C ASP A 64 2.02 18.81 -0.14
N LEU A 65 0.98 19.55 -0.55
CA LEU A 65 0.06 20.22 0.36
C LEU A 65 -0.75 19.18 1.15
N TRP A 66 -1.23 18.11 0.49
CA TRP A 66 -1.96 17.03 1.13
C TRP A 66 -1.11 16.25 2.13
N ILE A 67 0.14 15.89 1.78
CA ILE A 67 1.10 15.25 2.69
C ILE A 67 1.43 16.16 3.88
N ARG A 68 1.52 17.48 3.68
CA ARG A 68 1.69 18.45 4.78
C ARG A 68 0.47 18.53 5.68
N VAL A 69 -0.73 18.62 5.11
CA VAL A 69 -1.99 18.65 5.88
C VAL A 69 -2.16 17.34 6.65
N GLN A 70 -1.93 16.20 6.01
CA GLN A 70 -1.94 14.88 6.65
C GLN A 70 -0.88 14.81 7.75
N GLY A 71 0.33 15.33 7.52
CA GLY A 71 1.40 15.39 8.51
C GLY A 71 1.14 16.35 9.68
N VAL A 72 0.24 17.33 9.54
CA VAL A 72 -0.18 18.24 10.63
C VAL A 72 -1.38 17.68 11.39
N VAL A 73 -2.39 17.18 10.67
CA VAL A 73 -3.62 16.60 11.24
C VAL A 73 -3.36 15.25 11.90
N MET A 74 -2.46 14.43 11.33
CA MET A 74 -2.16 13.09 11.85
C MET A 74 -0.97 13.07 12.83
N ARG A 75 -0.26 14.19 13.01
CA ARG A 75 0.83 14.33 14.00
C ARG A 75 0.41 13.97 15.43
N PRO A 76 -0.74 14.43 15.97
CA PRO A 76 -1.18 14.04 17.31
C PRO A 76 -1.54 12.55 17.42
N PHE A 77 -1.70 11.85 16.29
CA PHE A 77 -1.99 10.43 16.23
C PHE A 77 -0.75 9.55 16.00
N GLY A 78 0.46 10.15 16.02
CA GLY A 78 1.73 9.41 15.90
C GLY A 78 2.11 9.01 14.48
N VAL A 79 1.38 9.48 13.46
CA VAL A 79 1.64 9.13 12.06
C VAL A 79 2.82 9.95 11.54
N LYS A 80 3.93 9.28 11.18
CA LYS A 80 5.10 9.94 10.61
C LYS A 80 4.81 10.34 9.15
N PRO A 81 5.06 11.61 8.76
CA PRO A 81 4.81 12.06 7.39
C PRO A 81 5.72 11.32 6.40
N ASN A 82 5.11 10.98 5.26
CA ASN A 82 5.70 10.14 4.23
C ASN A 82 6.94 10.82 3.59
N THR A 83 8.12 10.22 3.75
CA THR A 83 9.40 10.71 3.18
C THR A 83 9.61 10.26 1.74
N MET A 84 8.53 10.16 0.96
CA MET A 84 8.61 9.83 -0.46
C MET A 84 9.49 10.81 -1.25
N ARG A 85 9.87 11.99 -0.73
CA ARG A 85 10.56 13.08 -1.44
C ARG A 85 12.07 12.96 -1.73
N SER A 86 12.72 11.82 -1.49
CA SER A 86 14.14 11.68 -1.87
C SER A 86 14.32 11.46 -3.39
N LYS A 87 15.16 12.27 -4.07
CA LYS A 87 15.70 11.97 -5.43
C LYS A 87 16.80 10.89 -5.39
N ARG A 88 17.16 10.43 -4.20
CA ARG A 88 18.18 9.41 -3.97
C ARG A 88 17.57 8.06 -4.30
N GLU A 89 18.33 7.27 -5.06
CA GLU A 89 18.05 5.86 -5.27
C GLU A 89 17.77 5.18 -3.92
N GLN A 90 16.66 4.46 -3.82
CA GLN A 90 16.32 3.73 -2.61
C GLN A 90 17.33 2.58 -2.44
N PRO A 91 17.85 2.32 -1.23
CA PRO A 91 18.68 1.16 -0.99
C PRO A 91 17.87 -0.14 -1.14
N LEU A 92 18.57 -1.27 -1.28
CA LEU A 92 17.92 -2.58 -1.20
C LEU A 92 17.24 -2.75 0.16
N PRO A 93 16.00 -3.27 0.22
CA PRO A 93 15.27 -3.52 1.46
C PRO A 93 16.04 -4.39 2.45
N ARG A 94 16.01 -4.00 3.73
CA ARG A 94 16.59 -4.73 4.86
C ARG A 94 15.57 -4.82 5.99
N VAL A 95 15.57 -5.94 6.71
CA VAL A 95 14.66 -6.18 7.83
C VAL A 95 14.84 -5.09 8.90
N GLY A 96 13.72 -4.53 9.38
CA GLY A 96 13.67 -3.44 10.35
C GLY A 96 13.87 -2.05 9.77
N GLU A 97 14.27 -1.93 8.50
CA GLU A 97 14.30 -0.64 7.78
C GLU A 97 12.94 -0.34 7.14
N ARG A 98 12.84 0.82 6.47
CA ARG A 98 11.64 1.22 5.73
C ARG A 98 11.92 1.30 4.23
N LEU A 99 10.96 0.82 3.44
CA LEU A 99 10.89 1.01 1.99
C LEU A 99 9.67 1.89 1.68
N GLY A 100 9.92 3.15 1.34
CA GLY A 100 8.86 4.17 1.29
C GLY A 100 8.16 4.31 2.66
N PRO A 101 6.81 4.27 2.71
CA PRO A 101 6.08 4.37 3.97
C PRO A 101 6.00 3.03 4.72
N TYR A 102 6.52 1.92 4.21
CA TYR A 102 6.31 0.60 4.83
C TYR A 102 7.55 0.12 5.57
N GLU A 103 7.34 -0.54 6.72
CA GLU A 103 8.37 -1.30 7.43
C GLU A 103 8.63 -2.63 6.72
N VAL A 104 9.89 -3.06 6.69
CA VAL A 104 10.32 -4.33 6.09
C VAL A 104 10.40 -5.40 7.19
N PHE A 105 9.55 -6.41 7.10
CA PHE A 105 9.46 -7.52 8.06
C PHE A 105 10.33 -8.71 7.67
N GLU A 106 10.36 -9.04 6.37
CA GLU A 106 11.23 -10.08 5.81
C GLU A 106 11.90 -9.54 4.55
N ALA A 107 13.17 -9.88 4.34
CA ALA A 107 13.90 -9.53 3.13
C ALA A 107 14.90 -10.63 2.74
N SER A 108 14.63 -11.28 1.62
CA SER A 108 15.47 -12.33 1.03
C SER A 108 15.42 -12.22 -0.50
N GLU A 109 16.25 -13.01 -1.20
CA GLU A 109 16.19 -13.06 -2.67
C GLU A 109 14.85 -13.59 -3.20
N ARG A 110 14.16 -14.39 -2.38
CA ARG A 110 12.90 -15.04 -2.74
C ARG A 110 11.69 -14.17 -2.41
N GLU A 111 11.70 -13.49 -1.27
CA GLU A 111 10.56 -12.75 -0.78
C GLU A 111 11.00 -11.50 0.00
N VAL A 112 10.30 -10.39 -0.25
CA VAL A 112 10.31 -9.20 0.61
C VAL A 112 8.90 -8.94 1.11
N LEU A 113 8.71 -9.09 2.43
CA LEU A 113 7.47 -8.75 3.11
C LEU A 113 7.60 -7.37 3.74
N LEU A 114 6.71 -6.47 3.38
CA LEU A 114 6.62 -5.14 3.94
C LEU A 114 5.19 -4.81 4.38
N GLY A 115 5.04 -3.79 5.20
CA GLY A 115 3.72 -3.40 5.65
C GLY A 115 3.70 -2.23 6.61
N ASP A 116 2.50 -1.91 7.07
CA ASP A 116 2.27 -0.94 8.12
C ASP A 116 1.07 -1.40 8.96
N MET A 117 0.94 -0.82 10.13
CA MET A 117 -0.18 -1.07 11.03
C MET A 117 -0.70 0.27 11.53
N ASP A 118 -1.99 0.50 11.33
CA ASP A 118 -2.70 1.63 11.90
C ASP A 118 -3.85 1.18 12.82
N LYS A 119 -4.67 2.14 13.25
CA LYS A 119 -5.78 1.91 14.17
C LYS A 119 -6.96 1.15 13.55
N LEU A 120 -7.04 1.12 12.22
CA LEU A 120 -8.14 0.57 11.45
C LEU A 120 -7.74 -0.74 10.74
N LEU A 121 -6.49 -0.84 10.30
CA LEU A 121 -6.00 -1.84 9.37
C LEU A 121 -4.61 -2.35 9.77
N GLU A 122 -4.37 -3.63 9.54
CA GLU A 122 -3.02 -4.17 9.36
C GLU A 122 -2.83 -4.46 7.87
N HIS A 123 -1.82 -3.85 7.27
CA HIS A 123 -1.53 -3.99 5.85
C HIS A 123 -0.18 -4.69 5.67
N ARG A 124 -0.19 -5.76 4.88
CA ARG A 124 1.03 -6.44 4.42
C ARG A 124 1.02 -6.54 2.91
N MET A 125 2.17 -6.32 2.31
CA MET A 125 2.42 -6.51 0.89
C MET A 125 3.72 -7.28 0.75
N SER A 126 3.75 -8.19 -0.22
CA SER A 126 4.92 -9.00 -0.49
C SER A 126 5.29 -9.00 -1.96
N PHE A 127 6.59 -8.97 -2.22
CA PHE A 127 7.19 -9.18 -3.53
C PHE A 127 7.85 -10.55 -3.50
N ILE A 128 7.40 -11.45 -4.35
CA ILE A 128 7.85 -12.85 -4.33
C ILE A 128 8.44 -13.18 -5.70
N VAL A 129 9.56 -13.89 -5.72
CA VAL A 129 10.14 -14.51 -6.92
C VAL A 129 10.24 -16.01 -6.67
N ALA A 130 9.46 -16.78 -7.41
CA ALA A 130 9.41 -18.24 -7.28
C ALA A 130 8.94 -18.87 -8.59
N ASP A 131 9.43 -20.09 -8.89
CA ASP A 131 8.96 -20.91 -10.02
C ASP A 131 8.99 -20.20 -11.39
N GLY A 132 10.01 -19.38 -11.62
CA GLY A 132 10.13 -18.60 -12.87
C GLY A 132 9.10 -17.50 -13.01
N LYS A 133 8.42 -17.11 -11.92
CA LYS A 133 7.44 -16.02 -11.88
C LYS A 133 7.82 -14.99 -10.82
N ALA A 134 7.36 -13.78 -11.05
CA ALA A 134 7.34 -12.70 -10.08
C ALA A 134 5.90 -12.45 -9.64
N TYR A 135 5.71 -12.20 -8.36
CA TYR A 135 4.41 -11.93 -7.76
C TYR A 135 4.46 -10.63 -6.96
N ILE A 136 3.35 -9.91 -6.96
CA ILE A 136 3.03 -8.92 -5.94
C ILE A 136 1.75 -9.38 -5.26
N GLY A 137 1.77 -9.47 -3.94
CA GLY A 137 0.62 -9.83 -3.13
C GLY A 137 0.37 -8.77 -2.08
N VAL A 138 -0.88 -8.63 -1.69
CA VAL A 138 -1.30 -7.77 -0.58
C VAL A 138 -2.33 -8.51 0.25
N VAL A 139 -2.24 -8.39 1.56
CA VAL A 139 -3.36 -8.68 2.43
C VAL A 139 -3.60 -7.55 3.40
N LEU A 140 -4.89 -7.25 3.58
CA LEU A 140 -5.39 -6.29 4.56
C LEU A 140 -6.21 -7.04 5.58
N ARG A 141 -5.96 -6.73 6.85
CA ARG A 141 -6.80 -7.15 7.96
C ARG A 141 -7.46 -5.94 8.58
N THR A 142 -8.78 -5.95 8.59
CA THR A 142 -9.54 -4.91 9.29
C THR A 142 -9.58 -5.25 10.79
N ARG A 143 -9.45 -4.24 11.63
CA ARG A 143 -9.45 -4.40 13.10
C ARG A 143 -10.82 -4.13 13.72
N ASN A 144 -11.74 -3.52 12.96
CA ASN A 144 -13.05 -3.08 13.39
C ASN A 144 -13.94 -2.74 12.18
N LYS A 145 -15.23 -2.50 12.45
CA LYS A 145 -16.23 -2.12 11.43
C LYS A 145 -15.88 -0.84 10.65
N ALA A 146 -15.15 0.10 11.26
CA ALA A 146 -14.70 1.29 10.54
C ALA A 146 -13.61 0.94 9.52
N GLY A 147 -12.74 -0.02 9.85
CA GLY A 147 -11.80 -0.64 8.90
C GLY A 147 -12.53 -1.33 7.74
N ASP A 148 -13.61 -2.06 8.01
CA ASP A 148 -14.43 -2.71 6.96
C ASP A 148 -15.03 -1.68 5.99
N ALA A 149 -15.62 -0.61 6.54
CA ALA A 149 -16.19 0.47 5.75
C ALA A 149 -15.13 1.20 4.92
N TYR A 150 -13.97 1.47 5.52
CA TYR A 150 -12.82 2.05 4.81
C TYR A 150 -12.40 1.14 3.64
N TRP A 151 -12.20 -0.14 3.90
CA TRP A 151 -11.78 -1.09 2.87
C TRP A 151 -12.78 -1.20 1.71
N ALA A 152 -14.08 -1.26 2.02
CA ALA A 152 -15.13 -1.35 1.01
C ALA A 152 -15.07 -0.21 -0.02
N GLN A 153 -14.63 0.99 0.39
CA GLN A 153 -14.48 2.16 -0.47
C GLN A 153 -13.29 2.05 -1.42
N PHE A 154 -12.18 1.42 -1.01
CA PHE A 154 -10.92 1.42 -1.75
C PHE A 154 -10.67 0.14 -2.56
N ARG A 155 -11.38 -0.95 -2.26
CA ARG A 155 -11.16 -2.27 -2.87
C ARG A 155 -11.19 -2.28 -4.41
N HIS A 156 -12.00 -1.41 -5.02
CA HIS A 156 -12.24 -1.43 -6.46
C HIS A 156 -10.99 -1.21 -7.32
N ASN A 157 -9.95 -0.58 -6.77
CA ASN A 157 -8.75 -0.25 -7.51
C ASN A 157 -7.55 -1.14 -7.12
N GLN A 158 -7.70 -2.06 -6.17
CA GLN A 158 -6.55 -2.80 -5.63
C GLN A 158 -5.89 -3.67 -6.71
N THR A 159 -6.67 -4.45 -7.45
CA THR A 159 -6.15 -5.31 -8.51
C THR A 159 -5.38 -4.50 -9.57
N ASP A 160 -5.93 -3.37 -10.02
CA ASP A 160 -5.29 -2.51 -11.01
C ASP A 160 -3.96 -1.93 -10.50
N ILE A 161 -3.93 -1.51 -9.22
CA ILE A 161 -2.71 -1.03 -8.56
C ILE A 161 -1.64 -2.13 -8.53
N LEU A 162 -2.02 -3.36 -8.19
CA LEU A 162 -1.08 -4.49 -8.16
C LEU A 162 -0.53 -4.78 -9.56
N HIS A 163 -1.41 -4.85 -10.56
CA HIS A 163 -1.02 -5.12 -11.95
C HIS A 163 -0.07 -4.05 -12.47
N TRP A 164 -0.41 -2.78 -12.27
CA TRP A 164 0.42 -1.66 -12.72
C TRP A 164 1.76 -1.62 -12.00
N SER A 165 1.77 -1.86 -10.69
CA SER A 165 2.98 -1.88 -9.88
C SER A 165 3.93 -3.00 -10.31
N LEU A 166 3.41 -4.22 -10.47
CA LEU A 166 4.20 -5.37 -10.91
C LEU A 166 4.73 -5.19 -12.33
N ARG A 167 3.92 -4.67 -13.27
CA ARG A 167 4.36 -4.36 -14.64
C ARG A 167 5.59 -3.49 -14.62
N ARG A 168 5.48 -2.35 -13.93
CA ARG A 168 6.57 -1.38 -13.86
C ARG A 168 7.82 -1.97 -13.23
N GLY A 169 7.68 -2.62 -12.07
CA GLY A 169 8.81 -3.22 -11.36
C GLY A 169 9.57 -4.19 -12.26
N MET A 170 8.82 -5.02 -12.99
CA MET A 170 9.38 -5.98 -13.93
C MET A 170 9.96 -5.36 -15.19
N SER A 171 9.30 -4.37 -15.79
CA SER A 171 9.85 -3.66 -16.96
C SER A 171 11.19 -3.04 -16.63
N ARG A 172 11.30 -2.37 -15.46
CA ARG A 172 12.57 -1.83 -14.97
C ARG A 172 13.61 -2.91 -14.68
N ALA A 173 13.22 -3.98 -14.00
CA ALA A 173 14.14 -5.09 -13.67
C ALA A 173 14.69 -5.77 -14.92
N LEU A 174 13.92 -5.78 -16.02
CA LEU A 174 14.31 -6.38 -17.29
C LEU A 174 15.03 -5.41 -18.22
N GLY A 175 15.12 -4.12 -17.86
CA GLY A 175 15.65 -3.07 -18.73
C GLY A 175 14.78 -2.81 -19.97
N ILE A 176 13.48 -3.07 -19.86
CA ILE A 176 12.49 -2.77 -20.90
C ILE A 176 12.01 -1.35 -20.63
N ASP A 177 12.34 -0.43 -21.53
CA ASP A 177 11.78 0.92 -21.52
C ASP A 177 10.28 0.83 -21.81
N ASP A 178 9.47 0.70 -20.76
CA ASP A 178 8.05 1.06 -20.81
C ASP A 178 8.01 2.60 -20.88
N GLU A 179 8.24 3.16 -22.07
CA GLU A 179 7.63 4.46 -22.35
C GLU A 179 6.14 4.24 -22.14
N PRO A 180 5.49 4.93 -21.18
CA PRO A 180 4.06 4.78 -21.01
C PRO A 180 3.45 5.22 -22.35
N ALA A 181 2.87 4.26 -23.08
CA ALA A 181 1.98 4.58 -24.17
C ALA A 181 1.04 5.67 -23.62
N ALA A 182 0.96 6.80 -24.30
CA ALA A 182 0.13 7.94 -23.95
C ALA A 182 -1.38 7.62 -24.04
N THR A 183 -1.76 6.38 -23.74
CA THR A 183 -3.12 5.91 -23.58
C THR A 183 -3.63 6.36 -22.22
N GLY A 184 -4.37 7.48 -22.26
CA GLY A 184 -5.42 7.82 -21.33
C GLY A 184 -5.05 7.69 -19.86
N THR A 185 -4.66 8.80 -19.26
CA THR A 185 -4.71 9.03 -17.82
C THR A 185 -5.83 8.21 -17.19
N PRO A 186 -5.56 7.21 -16.33
CA PRO A 186 -6.60 6.68 -15.48
C PRO A 186 -7.14 7.89 -14.74
N THR A 187 -8.40 8.24 -15.02
CA THR A 187 -9.06 9.35 -14.35
C THR A 187 -8.92 9.05 -12.88
N ALA A 188 -8.11 9.83 -12.17
CA ALA A 188 -7.95 9.64 -10.74
C ALA A 188 -9.35 9.54 -10.16
N PRO A 189 -9.70 8.46 -9.44
CA PRO A 189 -11.00 8.40 -8.79
C PRO A 189 -11.11 9.70 -8.01
N ALA A 190 -12.21 10.43 -8.25
CA ALA A 190 -12.48 11.67 -7.52
C ALA A 190 -12.19 11.39 -6.06
N ALA A 191 -11.29 12.19 -5.45
CA ALA A 191 -10.92 12.01 -4.07
C ALA A 191 -12.22 11.83 -3.28
N PRO A 192 -12.40 10.73 -2.52
CA PRO A 192 -13.62 10.54 -1.76
C PRO A 192 -13.80 11.80 -0.92
N ALA A 193 -14.97 12.44 -1.02
CA ALA A 193 -15.31 13.57 -0.20
C ALA A 193 -14.95 13.20 1.24
N ALA A 194 -14.17 14.05 1.91
CA ALA A 194 -13.76 13.80 3.28
C ALA A 194 -15.01 13.40 4.08
N PRO A 195 -14.97 12.29 4.84
CA PRO A 195 -16.11 11.89 5.63
C PRO A 195 -16.51 13.07 6.51
N ALA A 196 -17.77 13.49 6.42
CA ALA A 196 -18.33 14.51 7.28
C ALA A 196 -17.97 14.14 8.73
N ALA A 197 -17.40 15.10 9.46
CA ALA A 197 -17.08 14.89 10.86
C ALA A 197 -18.31 14.35 11.58
N PRO A 198 -18.19 13.29 12.41
CA PRO A 198 -19.32 12.81 13.18
C PRO A 198 -19.86 13.98 14.03
N PRO A 199 -21.21 14.12 14.15
CA PRO A 199 -21.78 15.19 14.95
C PRO A 199 -21.23 15.10 16.37
N ALA A 200 -20.76 16.24 16.89
CA ALA A 200 -20.29 16.35 18.26
C ALA A 200 -21.38 15.81 19.20
N SER A 201 -21.05 14.74 19.92
CA SER A 201 -21.92 14.17 20.94
C SER A 201 -22.24 15.26 21.95
N ALA A 202 -23.52 15.66 22.02
CA ALA A 202 -24.02 16.56 23.03
C ALA A 202 -23.75 15.95 24.42
N ALA A 203 -23.08 16.72 25.27
CA ALA A 203 -22.88 16.37 26.68
C ALA A 203 -24.25 16.27 27.37
N PRO A 204 -24.44 15.34 28.32
CA PRO A 204 -25.66 15.28 29.11
C PRO A 204 -25.74 16.51 30.04
N ALA A 205 -26.91 17.15 30.04
CA ALA A 205 -27.26 18.20 30.97
C ALA A 205 -27.23 17.66 32.41
N VAL A 206 -26.47 18.33 33.27
CA VAL A 206 -26.45 18.12 34.72
C VAL A 206 -27.81 18.54 35.27
N GLY A 207 -28.56 17.59 35.82
CA GLY A 207 -29.83 17.85 36.49
C GLY A 207 -29.62 18.57 37.83
N GLU A 208 -30.40 19.64 38.04
CA GLU A 208 -30.53 20.37 39.29
C GLU A 208 -31.05 19.44 40.41
N ALA A 209 -30.29 19.36 41.50
CA ALA A 209 -30.77 18.83 42.76
C ALA A 209 -31.63 19.89 43.45
N THR A 210 -32.92 19.60 43.57
CA THR A 210 -33.86 20.33 44.44
C THR A 210 -33.65 19.84 45.87
N GLU A 211 -33.10 20.68 46.73
CA GLU A 211 -33.05 20.42 48.17
C GLU A 211 -34.19 21.20 48.84
N GLY A 212 -35.12 20.46 49.44
CA GLY A 212 -36.25 21.00 50.16
C GLY A 212 -36.69 20.04 51.25
N ARG A 213 -36.16 20.25 52.46
CA ARG A 213 -36.91 20.30 53.73
C ARG A 213 -36.01 20.64 54.90
#